data_AF-A0A537UKU0-F1
#
_entry.id   AF-A0A537UKU0-F1
#
_cell.length_a   1.000
_cell.length_b   1.000
_cell.length_c   1.000
_cell.angle_alpha   90.00
_cell.angle_beta   90.00
_cell.angle_gamma   90.00
#
_symmetry.space_group_name_H-M   'P 1'
#
loop_
_entity.id
_entity.type
_entity.pdbx_description
1 polymer ?
#
loop_
_entity_poly.entity_id
_entity_poly.type
_entity_poly.pdbx_seq_one_letter_code
_entity_poly.pdbx_strand_id
1 'polypeptide(L)'
;MTNDMPERPSLPPAAVRRIPITIGAVLIGAVIGFAGVYGIGGLKRSAAGDPACRGAVDVARRLAPLAHGEVAALTMATVPLRLPDLAFEDAEGRPKKLSDWRGRTVLVNLWATWCLPCRKEMPALENLQTRLGGPNFEVVAVNIDTRDPEKPKNFLKEVNLTRLGYFSDQKAKVF
;
A
#
# COMPACT_ATOMS: atom_id res chain seq x y z
N MET A 1 -64.61 64.10 -50.49
CA MET A 1 -64.74 62.74 -51.04
C MET A 1 -63.49 61.99 -50.59
N THR A 2 -63.59 61.48 -49.37
CA THR A 2 -63.65 60.04 -49.04
C THR A 2 -62.26 59.42 -48.92
N ASN A 3 -61.93 59.12 -47.67
CA ASN A 3 -60.88 58.21 -47.22
C ASN A 3 -60.83 56.93 -48.06
N ASP A 4 -59.62 56.42 -48.32
CA ASP A 4 -59.38 54.97 -48.27
C ASP A 4 -57.89 54.65 -47.99
N MET A 5 -57.70 53.46 -47.41
CA MET A 5 -56.66 52.90 -46.52
C MET A 5 -55.24 52.73 -47.11
N PRO A 6 -54.16 52.39 -46.34
CA PRO A 6 -54.17 51.31 -45.34
C PRO A 6 -53.44 51.54 -44.00
N GLU A 7 -54.01 50.91 -42.97
CA GLU A 7 -53.33 50.57 -41.71
C GLU A 7 -52.09 49.69 -42.00
N ARG A 8 -50.97 50.03 -41.34
CA ARG A 8 -49.77 49.18 -41.32
C ARG A 8 -49.91 48.14 -40.21
N PRO A 9 -49.56 46.85 -40.46
CA PRO A 9 -49.54 45.85 -39.40
C PRO A 9 -48.51 46.22 -38.33
N SER A 10 -48.93 46.21 -37.06
CA SER A 10 -48.02 46.30 -35.91
C SER A 10 -47.21 45.01 -35.79
N LEU A 11 -45.88 45.10 -35.91
CA LEU A 11 -44.98 43.98 -35.63
C LEU A 11 -45.03 43.62 -34.13
N PRO A 12 -45.15 42.34 -33.76
CA PRO A 12 -45.04 41.93 -32.36
C PRO A 12 -43.60 42.17 -31.87
N PRO A 13 -43.39 42.50 -30.58
CA PRO A 13 -42.05 42.63 -30.02
C PRO A 13 -41.34 41.28 -30.11
N ALA A 14 -40.13 41.27 -30.67
CA ALA A 14 -39.29 40.10 -30.75
C ALA A 14 -39.07 39.55 -29.32
N ALA A 15 -39.57 38.34 -29.07
CA ALA A 15 -39.28 37.63 -27.83
C ALA A 15 -37.76 37.45 -27.72
N VAL A 16 -37.13 38.24 -26.84
CA VAL A 16 -35.69 38.11 -26.55
C VAL A 16 -35.49 36.73 -25.95
N ARG A 17 -35.08 35.83 -26.84
CA ARG A 17 -34.98 34.40 -26.65
C ARG A 17 -33.98 34.16 -25.51
N ARG A 18 -34.45 33.86 -24.29
CA ARG A 18 -33.64 33.53 -23.08
C ARG A 18 -32.74 32.29 -23.23
N ILE A 19 -32.77 31.67 -24.41
CA ILE A 19 -32.09 30.43 -24.75
C ILE A 19 -30.56 30.48 -24.58
N PRO A 20 -29.80 31.55 -24.90
CA PRO A 20 -28.35 31.53 -24.70
C PRO A 20 -27.98 31.54 -23.21
N ILE A 21 -28.80 32.17 -22.36
CA ILE A 21 -28.56 32.22 -20.90
C ILE A 21 -28.83 30.86 -20.26
N THR A 22 -29.92 30.19 -20.66
CA THR A 22 -30.24 28.85 -20.15
C THR A 22 -29.22 27.80 -20.60
N ILE A 23 -28.73 27.89 -21.84
CA ILE A 23 -27.68 26.99 -22.34
C ILE A 23 -26.37 27.22 -21.56
N GLY A 24 -25.99 28.48 -21.32
CA GLY A 24 -24.81 28.83 -20.53
C GLY A 24 -24.88 28.26 -19.10
N ALA A 25 -26.04 28.41 -18.43
CA ALA A 25 -26.23 27.88 -17.08
C ALA A 25 -26.16 26.34 -17.00
N VAL A 26 -26.73 25.64 -17.99
CA VAL A 26 -26.68 24.18 -18.07
C VAL A 26 -25.25 23.69 -18.31
N LEU A 27 -24.49 24.36 -19.18
CA LEU A 27 -23.09 23.99 -19.45
C LEU A 27 -22.21 24.21 -18.22
N ILE A 28 -22.38 25.31 -17.49
CA ILE A 28 -21.64 25.57 -16.24
C ILE A 28 -22.00 24.52 -15.19
N GLY A 29 -23.29 24.20 -15.02
CA GLY A 29 -23.74 23.15 -14.10
C GLY A 29 -23.16 21.78 -14.45
N ALA A 30 -23.11 21.43 -15.75
CA ALA A 30 -22.51 20.18 -16.22
C ALA A 30 -21.01 20.13 -15.98
N VAL A 31 -20.27 21.23 -16.20
CA VAL A 31 -18.82 21.31 -15.95
C VAL A 31 -18.51 21.19 -14.45
N ILE A 32 -19.27 21.88 -13.59
CA ILE A 32 -19.09 21.79 -12.13
C ILE A 32 -19.45 20.39 -11.63
N GLY A 33 -20.55 19.80 -12.12
CA GLY A 33 -20.94 18.43 -11.79
C GLY A 33 -19.88 17.41 -12.23
N PHE A 34 -19.36 17.55 -13.44
CA PHE A 34 -18.29 16.71 -13.97
C PHE A 34 -16.99 16.89 -13.15
N ALA A 35 -16.56 18.12 -12.87
CA ALA A 35 -15.40 18.37 -12.02
C ALA A 35 -15.59 17.85 -10.59
N GLY A 36 -16.80 17.89 -10.04
CA GLY A 36 -17.11 17.31 -8.73
C GLY A 36 -17.01 15.78 -8.74
N VAL A 37 -17.61 15.12 -9.73
CA VAL A 37 -17.61 13.64 -9.83
C VAL A 37 -16.22 13.10 -10.17
N TYR A 38 -15.50 13.74 -11.08
CA TYR A 38 -14.20 13.24 -11.56
C TYR A 38 -13.00 13.84 -10.82
N GLY A 39 -13.09 15.09 -10.33
CA GLY A 39 -12.00 15.77 -9.63
C GLY A 39 -11.87 15.40 -8.15
N ILE A 40 -12.98 15.13 -7.45
CA ILE A 40 -12.95 14.78 -6.02
C ILE A 40 -12.49 13.32 -5.82
N GLY A 41 -12.75 12.44 -6.79
CA GLY A 41 -12.25 11.05 -6.78
C GLY A 41 -10.73 10.95 -6.95
N GLY A 42 -10.11 11.90 -7.66
CA GLY A 42 -8.66 12.02 -7.82
C GLY A 42 -7.96 12.65 -6.61
N LEU A 43 -8.57 13.67 -5.99
CA LEU A 43 -7.97 14.38 -4.86
C LEU A 43 -7.97 13.56 -3.54
N LYS A 44 -8.91 12.63 -3.37
CA LYS A 44 -9.04 11.81 -2.15
C LYS A 44 -8.18 10.54 -2.13
N ARG A 45 -7.55 10.16 -3.25
CA ARG A 45 -6.51 9.11 -3.27
C ARG A 45 -5.18 9.73 -2.90
N SER A 46 -4.99 9.93 -1.60
CA SER A 46 -3.79 10.50 -0.99
C SER A 46 -2.50 9.90 -1.55
N ALA A 47 -1.83 10.63 -2.45
CA ALA A 47 -0.41 10.42 -2.76
C ALA A 47 0.49 10.59 -1.51
N ALA A 48 -0.05 11.06 -0.39
CA ALA A 48 0.65 11.33 0.86
C ALA A 48 0.83 10.11 1.79
N GLY A 49 0.28 8.93 1.46
CA GLY A 49 0.39 7.72 2.28
C GLY A 49 -0.38 7.78 3.62
N ASP A 50 -0.16 6.78 4.49
CA ASP A 50 -0.76 6.69 5.83
C ASP A 50 -0.07 7.65 6.82
N PRO A 51 -0.79 8.65 7.39
CA PRO A 51 -0.19 9.63 8.30
C PRO A 51 0.52 9.03 9.51
N ALA A 52 0.05 7.89 10.02
CA ALA A 52 0.65 7.25 11.18
C ALA A 52 2.04 6.65 10.89
N CYS A 53 2.36 6.45 9.61
CA CYS A 53 3.64 5.86 9.16
C CYS A 53 4.65 6.93 8.71
N ARG A 54 4.37 8.23 8.86
CA ARG A 54 5.30 9.31 8.43
C ARG A 54 6.66 9.21 9.11
N GLY A 55 6.69 8.87 10.40
CA GLY A 55 7.93 8.69 11.14
C GLY A 55 8.84 7.60 10.55
N ALA A 56 8.26 6.57 9.91
CA ALA A 56 9.05 5.53 9.25
C ALA A 56 9.83 6.09 8.03
N VAL A 57 9.24 7.03 7.28
CA VAL A 57 9.91 7.68 6.15
C VAL A 57 11.04 8.60 6.62
N ASP A 58 10.86 9.30 7.75
CA ASP A 58 11.91 10.14 8.33
C ASP A 58 13.10 9.30 8.83
N VAL A 59 12.82 8.15 9.44
CA VAL A 59 13.87 7.17 9.78
C VAL A 59 14.55 6.64 8.52
N ALA A 60 13.78 6.26 7.50
CA ALA A 60 14.33 5.77 6.24
C ALA A 60 15.25 6.80 5.57
N ARG A 61 14.91 8.10 5.58
CA ARG A 61 15.75 9.17 5.04
C ARG A 61 17.10 9.28 5.76
N ARG A 62 17.12 9.07 7.08
CA ARG A 62 18.36 9.11 7.88
C ARG A 62 19.24 7.89 7.64
N LEU A 63 18.64 6.74 7.36
CA LEU A 63 19.34 5.49 7.07
C LEU A 63 19.81 5.38 5.62
N ALA A 64 19.22 6.13 4.68
CA ALA A 64 19.53 6.03 3.25
C ALA A 64 21.03 6.15 2.91
N PRO A 65 21.85 7.01 3.55
CA PRO A 65 23.29 7.04 3.30
C PRO A 65 24.03 5.74 3.69
N LEU A 66 23.44 4.92 4.56
CA LEU A 66 24.00 3.64 4.99
C LEU A 66 23.69 2.50 4.00
N ALA A 67 22.78 2.72 3.04
CA ALA A 67 22.43 1.74 2.01
C ALA A 67 23.48 1.75 0.88
N HIS A 68 24.69 1.28 1.18
CA HIS A 68 25.81 1.16 0.24
C HIS A 68 26.51 -0.20 0.39
N GLY A 69 27.48 -0.49 -0.48
CA GLY A 69 28.21 -1.77 -0.45
C GLY A 69 27.28 -2.97 -0.65
N GLU A 70 27.36 -3.96 0.23
CA GLU A 70 26.57 -5.20 0.16
C GLU A 70 25.04 -4.96 0.25
N VAL A 71 24.61 -3.83 0.83
CA VAL A 71 23.20 -3.47 0.99
C VAL A 71 22.76 -2.34 0.05
N ALA A 72 23.51 -2.04 -1.01
CA ALA A 72 23.20 -0.98 -1.96
C ALA A 72 21.84 -1.16 -2.66
N ALA A 73 21.33 -2.39 -2.75
CA ALA A 73 20.02 -2.70 -3.33
C ALA A 73 18.85 -2.47 -2.36
N LEU A 74 19.10 -2.07 -1.10
CA LEU A 74 18.05 -1.82 -0.14
C LEU A 74 17.22 -0.59 -0.56
N THR A 75 15.96 -0.82 -0.90
CA THR A 75 15.04 0.26 -1.27
C THR A 75 14.43 0.89 -0.02
N MET A 76 14.70 2.17 0.18
CA MET A 76 14.21 2.92 1.34
C MET A 76 12.76 3.35 1.14
N ALA A 77 11.97 3.34 2.23
CA ALA A 77 10.59 3.79 2.20
C ALA A 77 10.51 5.31 1.92
N THR A 78 9.86 5.68 0.82
CA THR A 78 9.64 7.08 0.41
C THR A 78 8.21 7.55 0.66
N VAL A 79 7.26 6.62 0.78
CA VAL A 79 5.85 6.88 1.04
C VAL A 79 5.47 6.25 2.38
N PRO A 80 4.76 6.96 3.27
CA PRO A 80 4.23 6.39 4.50
C PRO A 80 3.28 5.22 4.18
N LEU A 81 3.70 3.99 4.44
CA LEU A 81 2.94 2.79 4.10
C LEU A 81 2.74 1.94 5.35
N ARG A 82 1.47 1.67 5.67
CA ARG A 82 1.11 0.68 6.68
C ARG A 82 1.09 -0.69 6.01
N LEU A 83 1.92 -1.62 6.52
CA LEU A 83 1.88 -3.02 6.10
C LEU A 83 0.54 -3.67 6.50
N PRO A 84 0.03 -4.62 5.69
CA PRO A 84 -1.04 -5.51 6.12
C PRO A 84 -0.66 -6.24 7.42
N ASP A 85 -1.68 -6.56 8.23
CA ASP A 85 -1.46 -7.35 9.44
C ASP A 85 -1.34 -8.84 9.09
N LEU A 86 -0.15 -9.23 8.64
CA LEU A 86 0.16 -10.59 8.22
C LEU A 86 -0.18 -11.58 9.32
N ALA A 87 -0.87 -12.67 8.98
CA ALA A 87 -1.26 -13.72 9.90
C ALA A 87 -0.59 -15.03 9.52
N PHE A 88 0.00 -15.70 10.50
CA PHE A 88 0.77 -16.94 10.33
C PHE A 88 0.75 -17.71 11.67
N GLU A 89 1.40 -18.87 11.72
CA GLU A 89 1.48 -19.74 12.88
C GLU A 89 2.90 -19.82 13.42
N ASP A 90 3.08 -20.04 14.73
CA ASP A 90 4.38 -20.33 15.34
C ASP A 90 4.71 -21.84 15.35
N ALA A 91 5.80 -22.21 16.03
CA ALA A 91 6.30 -23.58 16.11
C ALA A 91 5.31 -24.55 16.77
N GLU A 92 4.44 -24.04 17.64
CA GLU A 92 3.40 -24.79 18.34
C GLU A 92 2.05 -24.75 17.58
N GLY A 93 2.00 -24.12 16.41
CA GLY A 93 0.77 -23.94 15.63
C GLY A 93 -0.17 -22.87 16.18
N ARG A 94 0.30 -22.00 17.08
CA ARG A 94 -0.52 -20.92 17.62
C ARG A 94 -0.58 -19.77 16.62
N PRO A 95 -1.74 -19.13 16.45
CA PRO A 95 -1.87 -18.01 15.54
C PRO A 95 -1.06 -16.81 16.05
N LYS A 96 -0.31 -16.22 15.13
CA LYS A 96 0.48 -15.00 15.30
C LYS A 96 0.05 -13.96 14.27
N LYS A 97 0.20 -12.70 14.61
CA LYS A 97 0.00 -11.58 13.71
C LYS A 97 1.19 -10.63 13.74
N LEU A 98 1.51 -9.97 12.64
CA LEU A 98 2.60 -8.99 12.60
C LEU A 98 2.40 -7.86 13.63
N SER A 99 1.15 -7.51 13.92
CA SER A 99 0.79 -6.55 14.97
C SER A 99 1.19 -6.96 16.39
N ASP A 100 1.49 -8.25 16.64
CA ASP A 100 2.02 -8.74 17.92
C ASP A 100 3.41 -8.16 18.23
N TRP A 101 4.13 -7.69 17.21
CA TRP A 101 5.47 -7.09 17.34
C TRP A 101 5.47 -5.56 17.40
N ARG A 102 4.32 -4.91 17.63
CA ARG A 102 4.26 -3.45 17.76
C ARG A 102 5.19 -2.95 18.87
N GLY A 103 5.89 -1.84 18.58
CA GLY A 103 6.89 -1.25 19.49
C GLY A 103 8.30 -1.84 19.31
N ARG A 104 8.47 -2.84 18.45
CA ARG A 104 9.76 -3.45 18.09
C ARG A 104 10.07 -3.18 16.62
N THR A 105 11.35 -3.03 16.27
CA THR A 105 11.80 -3.07 14.86
C THR A 105 11.82 -4.52 14.40
N VAL A 106 11.19 -4.83 13.27
CA VAL A 106 11.11 -6.21 12.78
C VAL A 106 11.68 -6.30 11.37
N LEU A 107 12.57 -7.27 11.15
CA LEU A 107 12.91 -7.73 9.80
C LEU A 107 12.01 -8.92 9.47
N VAL A 108 11.01 -8.70 8.62
CA VAL A 108 10.15 -9.78 8.11
C VAL A 108 10.80 -10.38 6.87
N ASN A 109 11.01 -11.69 6.88
CA ASN A 109 11.52 -12.45 5.75
C ASN A 109 10.48 -13.51 5.34
N LEU A 110 10.25 -13.66 4.04
CA LEU A 110 9.40 -14.73 3.49
C LEU A 110 10.31 -15.71 2.77
N TRP A 111 10.28 -16.97 3.17
CA TRP A 111 11.17 -17.99 2.60
C TRP A 111 10.47 -19.32 2.37
N ALA A 112 11.05 -20.13 1.50
CA ALA A 112 10.56 -21.47 1.24
C ALA A 112 11.69 -22.45 0.93
N THR A 113 11.48 -23.74 1.18
CA THR A 113 12.50 -24.78 0.92
C THR A 113 12.77 -24.98 -0.57
N TRP A 114 11.80 -24.65 -1.43
CA TRP A 114 11.94 -24.68 -2.88
C TRP A 114 12.65 -23.42 -3.43
N CYS A 115 12.81 -22.38 -2.62
CA CYS A 115 13.53 -21.16 -2.98
C CYS A 115 15.02 -21.29 -2.59
N LEU A 116 15.86 -21.66 -3.55
CA LEU A 116 17.30 -21.79 -3.34
C LEU A 116 17.98 -20.52 -2.78
N PRO A 117 17.76 -19.31 -3.32
CA PRO A 117 18.38 -18.11 -2.75
C PRO A 117 17.90 -17.84 -1.33
N CYS A 118 16.62 -18.05 -1.02
CA CYS A 118 16.08 -17.91 0.32
C CYS A 118 16.81 -18.83 1.33
N ARG A 119 17.06 -20.09 0.96
CA ARG A 119 17.84 -21.01 1.82
C ARG A 119 19.27 -20.53 2.07
N LYS A 120 19.90 -19.89 1.10
CA LYS A 120 21.28 -19.39 1.21
C LYS A 120 21.40 -18.19 2.15
N GLU A 121 20.35 -17.37 2.29
CA GLU A 121 20.35 -16.21 3.21
C GLU A 121 19.99 -16.56 4.66
N MET A 122 19.32 -17.70 4.91
CA MET A 122 18.87 -18.08 6.26
C MET A 122 19.99 -18.07 7.33
N PRO A 123 21.23 -18.54 7.08
CA PRO A 123 22.31 -18.43 8.05
C PRO A 123 22.70 -16.98 8.39
N ALA A 124 22.60 -16.06 7.42
CA ALA A 124 22.86 -14.64 7.67
C ALA A 124 21.76 -14.02 8.56
N LEU A 125 20.50 -14.42 8.35
CA LEU A 125 19.37 -14.03 9.20
C LEU A 125 19.51 -14.56 10.62
N GLU A 126 19.92 -15.82 10.79
CA GLU A 126 20.22 -16.41 12.11
C GLU A 126 21.33 -15.63 12.83
N ASN A 127 22.41 -15.27 12.13
CA ASN A 127 23.49 -14.45 12.70
C ASN A 127 23.00 -13.04 13.07
N LEU A 128 22.14 -12.43 12.25
CA LEU A 128 21.53 -11.13 12.56
C LEU A 128 20.68 -11.21 13.83
N GLN A 129 19.81 -12.22 13.93
CA GLN A 129 19.00 -12.47 15.12
C GLN A 129 19.86 -12.77 16.34
N THR A 130 20.97 -13.48 16.18
CA THR A 130 21.93 -13.76 17.26
C THR A 130 22.53 -12.47 17.82
N ARG A 131 22.89 -11.54 16.95
CA ARG A 131 23.61 -10.31 17.33
C ARG A 131 22.70 -9.20 17.84
N LEU A 132 21.54 -9.04 17.21
CA LEU A 132 20.64 -7.90 17.46
C LEU A 132 19.30 -8.28 18.10
N GLY A 133 18.96 -9.57 18.11
CA GLY A 133 17.69 -10.06 18.66
C GLY A 133 17.54 -9.70 20.13
N GLY A 134 16.38 -9.13 20.50
CA GLY A 134 16.12 -8.70 21.86
C GLY A 134 14.83 -7.87 21.98
N PRO A 135 14.71 -7.03 23.03
CA PRO A 135 13.48 -6.27 23.28
C PRO A 135 13.10 -5.33 22.12
N ASN A 136 14.10 -4.78 21.41
CA ASN A 136 13.93 -3.72 20.42
C ASN A 136 14.04 -4.20 18.96
N PHE A 137 14.49 -5.44 18.71
CA PHE A 137 14.66 -5.98 17.36
C PHE A 137 14.41 -7.49 17.30
N GLU A 138 13.77 -7.95 16.22
CA GLU A 138 13.61 -9.37 15.93
C GLU A 138 13.53 -9.65 14.43
N VAL A 139 14.11 -10.77 14.01
CA VAL A 139 13.92 -11.35 12.68
C VAL A 139 12.73 -12.31 12.73
N VAL A 140 11.71 -12.05 11.92
CA VAL A 140 10.52 -12.89 11.77
C VAL A 140 10.57 -13.55 10.39
N ALA A 141 11.16 -14.75 10.33
CA ALA A 141 11.30 -15.52 9.10
C ALA A 141 10.10 -16.47 8.94
N VAL A 142 9.16 -16.09 8.07
CA VAL A 142 7.92 -16.83 7.81
C VAL A 142 8.12 -17.79 6.65
N ASN A 143 7.99 -19.08 6.93
CA ASN A 143 7.99 -20.11 5.91
C ASN A 143 6.65 -20.13 5.15
N ILE A 144 6.71 -20.27 3.84
CA ILE A 144 5.52 -20.32 2.96
C ILE A 144 5.44 -21.63 2.14
N ASP A 145 6.05 -22.72 2.62
CA ASP A 145 5.84 -24.03 2.01
C ASP A 145 4.39 -24.50 2.25
N THR A 146 3.70 -24.91 1.17
CA THR A 146 2.27 -25.25 1.22
C THR A 146 1.97 -26.74 1.13
N ARG A 147 2.98 -27.58 0.87
CA ARG A 147 2.80 -29.03 0.62
C ARG A 147 3.33 -29.92 1.72
N ASP A 148 4.58 -29.70 2.12
CA ASP A 148 5.27 -30.53 3.10
C ASP A 148 5.73 -29.63 4.26
N PRO A 149 5.00 -29.63 5.39
CA PRO A 149 5.31 -28.78 6.53
C PRO A 149 6.50 -29.26 7.35
N GLU A 150 6.98 -30.50 7.15
CA GLU A 150 8.13 -31.04 7.87
C GLU A 150 9.44 -30.70 7.17
N LYS A 151 9.44 -30.61 5.84
CA LYS A 151 10.60 -30.19 5.05
C LYS A 151 11.28 -28.89 5.52
N PRO A 152 10.57 -27.78 5.79
CA PRO A 152 11.20 -26.56 6.29
C PRO A 152 11.78 -26.73 7.70
N LYS A 153 11.11 -27.48 8.59
CA LYS A 153 11.63 -27.77 9.94
C LYS A 153 12.91 -28.61 9.88
N ASN A 154 12.95 -29.61 9.00
CA ASN A 154 14.13 -30.44 8.77
C ASN A 154 15.29 -29.63 8.22
N PHE A 155 15.03 -28.74 7.26
CA PHE A 155 16.07 -27.82 6.76
C PHE A 155 16.68 -26.98 7.90
N LEU A 156 15.86 -26.33 8.73
CA LEU A 156 16.39 -25.52 9.85
C LEU A 156 17.26 -26.34 10.81
N LYS A 157 16.90 -27.61 11.06
CA LYS A 157 17.71 -28.54 11.86
C LYS A 157 19.02 -28.93 11.16
N GLU A 158 18.98 -29.28 9.88
CA GLU A 158 20.14 -29.68 9.08
C GLU A 158 21.22 -28.59 9.03
N VAL A 159 20.81 -27.33 8.93
CA VAL A 159 21.71 -26.18 8.92
C VAL A 159 21.91 -25.53 10.29
N ASN A 160 21.42 -26.18 11.36
CA ASN A 160 21.58 -25.79 12.76
C ASN A 160 21.16 -24.33 13.06
N LEU A 161 20.00 -23.92 12.52
CA LEU A 161 19.40 -22.61 12.79
C LEU A 161 18.36 -22.76 13.91
N THR A 162 18.60 -22.11 15.04
CA THR A 162 17.84 -22.34 16.28
C THR A 162 17.25 -21.05 16.88
N ARG A 163 17.72 -19.88 16.45
CA ARG A 163 17.34 -18.58 17.02
C ARG A 163 16.24 -17.88 16.25
N LEU A 164 16.02 -18.24 14.98
CA LEU A 164 14.92 -17.71 14.16
C LEU A 164 13.53 -18.21 14.58
N GLY A 165 13.44 -19.23 15.45
CA GLY A 165 12.18 -19.92 15.71
C GLY A 165 11.63 -20.59 14.46
N TYR A 166 10.33 -20.89 14.47
CA TYR A 166 9.63 -21.38 13.28
C TYR A 166 8.29 -20.65 13.15
N PHE A 167 8.17 -19.80 12.14
CA PHE A 167 6.90 -19.21 11.73
C PHE A 167 6.49 -19.77 10.38
N SER A 168 5.20 -20.05 10.17
CA SER A 168 4.73 -20.60 8.90
C SER A 168 3.34 -20.12 8.50
N ASP A 169 3.13 -19.95 7.20
CA ASP A 169 1.82 -19.79 6.58
C ASP A 169 1.69 -20.79 5.43
N GLN A 170 1.16 -21.97 5.75
CA GLN A 170 0.93 -23.04 4.78
C GLN A 170 -0.15 -22.70 3.74
N LYS A 171 -0.93 -21.64 3.96
CA LYS A 171 -1.95 -21.18 3.01
C LYS A 171 -1.39 -20.15 2.04
N ALA A 172 -0.17 -19.66 2.26
CA ALA A 172 0.45 -18.57 1.50
C ALA A 172 -0.50 -17.37 1.29
N LYS A 173 -1.27 -17.04 2.32
CA LYS A 173 -2.17 -15.87 2.40
C LYS A 173 -1.46 -14.59 2.86
N VAL A 174 -0.19 -14.70 3.26
CA VAL A 174 0.67 -13.54 3.50
C VAL A 174 0.98 -12.74 2.22
N PHE A 175 0.65 -13.27 1.03
CA PHE A 175 0.68 -12.57 -0.26
C PHE A 175 -0.60 -11.77 -0.52
#